data_AF-A0ABD3P1Q5-F1
#
_entry.id   AF-A0ABD3P1Q5-F1
#
_cell.length_a   1.000
_cell.length_b   1.000
_cell.length_c   1.000
_cell.angle_alpha   90.00
_cell.angle_beta   90.00
_cell.angle_gamma   90.00
#
_symmetry.space_group_name_H-M   'P 1'
#
loop_
_entity.id
_entity.type
_entity.pdbx_description
1 polymer ?
#
loop_
_entity_poly.entity_id
_entity_poly.type
_entity_poly.pdbx_seq_one_letter_code
_entity_poly.pdbx_strand_id
1 'polypeptide(L)'
;MASKARLSPAALALPLVIAFLLILLLRPPSLPGPPPQPPTPRRRLSSSSSSPIHTDLPHVLSLATRLPHDQFTQDGRPLRLLFIVTTLSEYDKGTRGTTHGADRLKDLVLPLLVDGVSSMVERGWHVDVYLICGFETLLESRREMIRDALPDGVGLEVWEDAIPLYYEKKFNQQLKREDQSVEMAPHGLSRQHRYVVRDKLMEYDFFTAFEDDMRIMADHVVNFLEMSVEIDRLRQLAESAPDGKVYVENAIVDRRTVRGKSQDKATVGNDVVEDPLTVEDLKRLWPGFVRAEVLDATTIPNHPLLTRSAIDNYKWKENVPPSFEYEKEWGTIDPNVCCNVPPGRARTPPHPQKDDLLLWETDISAMGVRHYPGGIGWAAAMTVEDRADIGSYWSGEENVFQDPTMIRPRRVNSLIGQQAGWMASRSQILYFHEHACPGGFLPPFDGEEWYNDSLQTRNGAVEFWSGGYQLFGRCYFNRILSMNPKRFSRQLLYHGSNNKQRTVNTNKFVRFSHFLGQLYTVKERAIQSLNGEQ
;
A
#
# COMPACT_ATOMS: atom_id res chain seq x y z
N MET A 1 33.67 -24.30 56.15
CA MET A 1 34.51 -24.63 54.97
C MET A 1 33.91 -25.87 54.33
N ALA A 2 33.20 -25.72 53.22
CA ALA A 2 32.61 -26.85 52.47
C ALA A 2 32.98 -26.69 50.99
N SER A 3 33.73 -27.66 50.48
CA SER A 3 34.23 -27.72 49.10
C SER A 3 33.12 -28.23 48.16
N LYS A 4 32.76 -27.43 47.16
CA LYS A 4 31.88 -27.85 46.06
C LYS A 4 32.73 -28.44 44.93
N ALA A 5 32.64 -29.75 44.74
CA ALA A 5 33.19 -30.43 43.57
C ALA A 5 32.36 -30.08 42.32
N ARG A 6 33.01 -29.58 41.27
CA ARG A 6 32.41 -29.37 39.94
C ARG A 6 32.53 -30.66 39.14
N LEU A 7 31.39 -31.23 38.75
CA LEU A 7 31.32 -32.34 37.79
C LEU A 7 31.56 -31.83 36.36
N SER A 8 32.37 -32.57 35.61
CA SER A 8 32.72 -32.27 34.23
C SER A 8 31.53 -32.46 33.28
N PRO A 9 31.26 -31.49 32.36
CA PRO A 9 30.15 -31.57 31.40
C PRO A 9 30.27 -32.71 30.39
N ALA A 10 31.42 -33.40 30.30
CA ALA A 10 31.62 -34.54 29.41
C ALA A 10 30.86 -35.80 29.85
N ALA A 11 30.49 -35.94 31.13
CA ALA A 11 29.85 -37.15 31.65
C ALA A 11 28.33 -37.24 31.36
N LEU A 12 27.70 -36.15 30.88
CA LEU A 12 26.26 -36.09 30.60
C LEU A 12 25.91 -36.24 29.11
N ALA A 13 26.88 -36.14 28.19
CA ALA A 13 26.62 -36.20 26.76
C ALA A 13 26.42 -37.63 26.23
N LEU A 14 27.13 -38.61 26.80
CA LEU A 14 27.15 -39.98 26.30
C LEU A 14 25.80 -40.73 26.46
N PRO A 15 25.07 -40.61 27.59
CA PRO A 15 23.77 -41.27 27.73
C PRO A 15 22.71 -40.71 26.78
N LEU A 16 22.77 -39.41 26.47
CA LEU A 16 21.83 -38.72 25.58
C LEU A 16 22.00 -39.14 24.11
N VAL A 17 23.24 -39.32 23.66
CA VAL A 17 23.52 -39.80 22.29
C VAL A 17 23.08 -41.25 22.11
N ILE A 18 23.29 -42.11 23.12
CA ILE A 18 22.85 -43.51 23.09
C ILE A 18 21.32 -43.62 23.10
N ALA A 19 20.64 -42.80 23.91
CA ALA A 19 19.18 -42.75 23.92
C ALA A 19 18.59 -42.29 22.58
N PHE A 20 19.22 -41.31 21.92
CA PHE A 20 18.75 -40.81 20.62
C PHE A 20 18.96 -41.83 19.48
N LEU A 21 20.07 -42.58 19.51
CA LEU A 21 20.33 -43.66 18.55
C LEU A 21 19.38 -44.85 18.73
N LEU A 22 19.03 -45.20 19.97
CA LEU A 22 18.04 -46.25 20.25
C LEU A 22 16.63 -45.87 19.78
N ILE A 23 16.24 -44.59 19.87
CA ILE A 23 14.95 -44.10 19.35
C ILE A 23 14.90 -44.17 17.82
N LEU A 24 16.02 -43.92 17.12
CA LEU A 24 16.09 -44.03 15.67
C LEU A 24 16.06 -45.48 15.17
N LEU A 25 16.64 -46.42 15.93
CA LEU A 25 16.68 -47.84 15.57
C LEU A 25 15.38 -48.61 15.88
N LEU A 26 14.53 -48.08 16.78
CA LEU A 26 13.26 -48.69 17.14
C LEU A 26 12.05 -48.10 16.39
N ARG A 27 12.26 -47.23 15.39
CA ARG A 27 11.16 -46.77 14.53
C ARG A 27 10.72 -47.91 13.61
N PRO A 28 9.47 -48.39 13.70
CA PRO A 28 8.95 -49.34 12.73
C PRO A 28 8.99 -48.72 11.33
N PRO A 29 9.27 -49.50 10.27
CA PRO A 29 9.28 -48.99 8.91
C PRO A 29 7.91 -48.37 8.61
N SER A 30 7.92 -47.08 8.28
CA SER A 30 6.73 -46.36 7.86
C SER A 30 6.18 -47.02 6.61
N LEU A 31 4.94 -47.51 6.69
CA LEU A 31 4.20 -47.97 5.52
C LEU A 31 4.20 -46.85 4.46
N PRO A 32 4.42 -47.18 3.17
CA PRO A 32 4.39 -46.18 2.11
C PRO A 32 3.02 -45.51 2.13
N GLY A 33 3.03 -44.19 2.38
CA GLY A 33 1.83 -43.38 2.29
C GLY A 33 1.26 -43.47 0.87
N PRO A 34 -0.07 -43.29 0.70
CA PRO A 34 -0.67 -43.25 -0.61
C PRO A 34 0.02 -42.16 -1.46
N PRO A 35 0.19 -42.38 -2.77
CA PRO A 35 0.78 -41.38 -3.65
C PRO A 35 0.00 -40.06 -3.53
N PRO A 36 0.69 -38.91 -3.56
CA PRO A 36 0.03 -37.62 -3.49
C PRO A 36 -1.02 -37.56 -4.60
N GLN A 37 -2.28 -37.37 -4.22
CA GLN A 37 -3.34 -37.20 -5.19
C GLN A 37 -3.02 -35.95 -6.03
N PRO A 38 -3.12 -36.04 -7.37
CA PRO A 38 -2.95 -34.86 -8.21
C PRO A 38 -3.98 -33.81 -7.75
N PRO A 39 -3.58 -32.52 -7.65
CA PRO A 39 -4.47 -31.47 -7.18
C PRO A 39 -5.74 -31.51 -8.03
N THR A 40 -6.89 -31.75 -7.37
CA THR A 40 -8.20 -31.70 -8.02
C THR A 40 -8.31 -30.37 -8.74
N PRO A 41 -8.56 -30.34 -10.07
CA PRO A 41 -8.74 -29.10 -10.78
C PRO A 41 -9.96 -28.39 -10.20
N ARG A 42 -9.73 -27.33 -9.43
CA ARG A 42 -10.80 -26.47 -8.93
C ARG A 42 -11.61 -26.02 -10.13
N ARG A 43 -12.92 -26.27 -10.07
CA ARG A 43 -13.91 -25.90 -11.08
C ARG A 43 -13.85 -24.38 -11.27
N ARG A 44 -13.11 -23.90 -12.27
CA ARG A 44 -13.13 -22.50 -12.68
C ARG A 44 -14.54 -22.17 -13.14
N LEU A 45 -15.11 -21.08 -12.61
CA LEU A 45 -16.37 -20.49 -13.06
C LEU A 45 -16.27 -19.85 -14.46
N SER A 46 -15.32 -20.26 -15.31
CA SER A 46 -15.10 -19.63 -16.61
C SER A 46 -14.81 -20.67 -17.69
N SER A 47 -15.71 -20.76 -18.68
CA SER A 47 -15.31 -21.20 -20.03
C SER A 47 -16.19 -20.70 -21.18
N SER A 48 -17.15 -19.77 -21.01
CA SER A 48 -17.90 -19.30 -22.19
C SER A 48 -18.51 -17.89 -22.20
N SER A 49 -18.30 -17.03 -21.20
CA SER A 49 -18.68 -15.63 -21.34
C SER A 49 -17.44 -14.74 -21.41
N SER A 50 -17.08 -14.31 -22.62
CA SER A 50 -16.21 -13.17 -22.88
C SER A 50 -16.89 -11.87 -22.45
N SER A 51 -17.33 -11.81 -21.19
CA SER A 51 -18.06 -10.66 -20.66
C SER A 51 -17.13 -9.46 -20.56
N PRO A 52 -17.62 -8.24 -20.84
CA PRO A 52 -16.85 -7.01 -20.92
C PRO A 52 -16.51 -6.48 -19.51
N ILE A 53 -15.74 -7.25 -18.73
CA ILE A 53 -15.30 -6.83 -17.38
C ILE A 53 -14.41 -5.58 -17.46
N HIS A 54 -13.80 -5.31 -18.62
CA HIS A 54 -12.79 -4.26 -18.78
C HIS A 54 -13.29 -2.90 -19.26
N THR A 55 -14.57 -2.75 -19.64
CA THR A 55 -15.06 -1.48 -20.24
C THR A 55 -15.47 -0.41 -19.23
N ASP A 56 -15.44 -0.71 -17.92
CA ASP A 56 -16.00 0.17 -16.90
C ASP A 56 -15.03 1.31 -16.49
N LEU A 57 -13.71 1.09 -16.52
CA LEU A 57 -12.75 2.10 -16.05
C LEU A 57 -12.81 3.45 -16.80
N PRO A 58 -12.84 3.50 -18.15
CA PRO A 58 -13.01 4.76 -18.86
C PRO A 58 -14.34 5.45 -18.53
N HIS A 59 -15.41 4.67 -18.34
CA HIS A 59 -16.71 5.21 -17.94
C HIS A 59 -16.64 5.82 -16.53
N VAL A 60 -16.10 5.11 -15.55
CA VAL A 60 -15.93 5.60 -14.17
C VAL A 60 -15.06 6.85 -14.14
N LEU A 61 -13.96 6.89 -14.91
CA LEU A 61 -13.14 8.10 -15.05
C LEU A 61 -13.94 9.26 -15.66
N SER A 62 -14.74 9.00 -16.71
CA SER A 62 -15.58 10.02 -17.33
C SER A 62 -16.62 10.60 -16.37
N LEU A 63 -17.16 9.79 -15.45
CA LEU A 63 -18.03 10.26 -14.39
C LEU A 63 -17.27 11.10 -13.35
N ALA A 64 -16.04 10.68 -13.01
CA ALA A 64 -15.21 11.36 -12.01
C ALA A 64 -14.69 12.74 -12.47
N THR A 65 -14.43 12.92 -13.78
CA THR A 65 -13.89 14.16 -14.34
C THR A 65 -14.94 15.10 -14.93
N ARG A 66 -16.21 14.66 -14.98
CA ARG A 66 -17.33 15.48 -15.46
C ARG A 66 -17.47 16.76 -14.63
N LEU A 67 -17.72 17.88 -15.28
CA LEU A 67 -18.01 19.12 -14.57
C LEU A 67 -19.45 19.09 -14.04
N PRO A 68 -19.75 19.69 -12.87
CA PRO A 68 -21.09 19.66 -12.28
C PRO A 68 -22.22 20.17 -13.19
N HIS A 69 -21.91 21.01 -14.19
CA HIS A 69 -22.88 21.59 -15.12
C HIS A 69 -23.14 20.75 -16.39
N ASP A 70 -22.38 19.68 -16.63
CA ASP A 70 -22.49 18.84 -17.84
C ASP A 70 -23.59 17.76 -17.75
N GLN A 71 -24.69 18.02 -17.03
CA GLN A 71 -25.71 17.01 -16.69
C GLN A 71 -26.60 16.57 -17.87
N PHE A 72 -26.44 17.13 -19.07
CA PHE A 72 -27.38 16.97 -20.20
C PHE A 72 -27.07 15.81 -21.18
N THR A 73 -26.25 14.82 -20.79
CA THR A 73 -25.97 13.64 -21.63
C THR A 73 -26.79 12.41 -21.19
N GLN A 74 -27.02 11.45 -22.11
CA GLN A 74 -28.04 10.38 -22.01
C GLN A 74 -28.01 9.51 -20.73
N ASP A 75 -26.90 9.46 -19.99
CA ASP A 75 -26.76 8.70 -18.74
C ASP A 75 -26.45 9.61 -17.54
N GLY A 76 -27.12 10.77 -17.43
CA GLY A 76 -26.86 11.88 -16.51
C GLY A 76 -26.73 11.61 -14.99
N ARG A 77 -26.54 10.37 -14.54
CA ARG A 77 -26.21 10.03 -13.15
C ARG A 77 -24.79 10.50 -12.76
N PRO A 78 -24.59 10.94 -11.51
CA PRO A 78 -23.26 11.24 -10.97
C PRO A 78 -22.45 9.95 -10.71
N LEU A 79 -21.14 10.11 -10.50
CA LEU A 79 -20.31 9.03 -9.93
C LEU A 79 -20.84 8.67 -8.54
N ARG A 80 -21.13 7.40 -8.28
CA ARG A 80 -21.48 6.91 -6.94
C ARG A 80 -20.26 6.32 -6.26
N LEU A 81 -19.84 6.93 -5.16
CA LEU A 81 -18.65 6.54 -4.40
C LEU A 81 -19.04 6.15 -2.97
N LEU A 82 -18.57 5.00 -2.51
CA LEU A 82 -18.64 4.60 -1.10
C LEU A 82 -17.31 4.88 -0.41
N PHE A 83 -17.33 5.79 0.57
CA PHE A 83 -16.17 6.20 1.36
C PHE A 83 -16.14 5.43 2.67
N ILE A 84 -15.27 4.43 2.77
CA ILE A 84 -15.21 3.51 3.91
C ILE A 84 -14.03 3.87 4.82
N VAL A 85 -14.32 4.06 6.11
CA VAL A 85 -13.30 4.38 7.13
C VAL A 85 -13.40 3.40 8.28
N THR A 86 -12.25 2.91 8.75
CA THR A 86 -12.18 2.15 10.01
C THR A 86 -11.54 2.95 11.12
N THR A 87 -12.24 3.08 12.24
CA THR A 87 -11.71 3.71 13.46
C THR A 87 -11.75 2.74 14.62
N LEU A 88 -10.58 2.51 15.24
CA LEU A 88 -10.45 1.51 16.31
C LEU A 88 -10.88 2.05 17.68
N SER A 89 -10.83 3.36 17.89
CA SER A 89 -11.07 3.97 19.20
C SER A 89 -11.65 5.36 19.05
N GLU A 90 -12.70 5.65 19.79
CA GLU A 90 -13.29 6.99 19.86
C GLU A 90 -12.38 8.01 20.53
N TYR A 91 -11.64 7.57 21.55
CA TYR A 91 -10.70 8.39 22.31
C TYR A 91 -9.28 7.85 22.20
N ASP A 92 -8.30 8.75 22.17
CA ASP A 92 -6.90 8.38 22.15
C ASP A 92 -6.50 7.68 23.45
N LYS A 93 -5.73 6.59 23.33
CA LYS A 93 -5.24 5.79 24.47
C LYS A 93 -3.97 6.37 25.13
N GLY A 94 -3.50 7.55 24.70
CA GLY A 94 -2.24 8.12 25.17
C GLY A 94 -0.98 7.40 24.66
N THR A 95 -1.13 6.55 23.64
CA THR A 95 -0.01 5.83 23.03
C THR A 95 0.51 6.59 21.82
N ARG A 96 1.74 6.29 21.36
CA ARG A 96 2.32 6.88 20.13
C ARG A 96 2.37 8.42 20.12
N GLY A 97 2.51 9.05 21.29
CA GLY A 97 2.59 10.51 21.43
C GLY A 97 1.24 11.24 21.35
N THR A 98 0.11 10.52 21.45
CA THR A 98 -1.23 11.08 21.62
C THR A 98 -1.51 11.43 23.09
N THR A 99 -2.55 12.22 23.34
CA THR A 99 -2.98 12.56 24.70
C THR A 99 -4.09 11.61 25.13
N HIS A 100 -3.93 10.92 26.26
CA HIS A 100 -4.95 10.00 26.76
C HIS A 100 -6.29 10.72 26.98
N GLY A 101 -7.37 10.17 26.43
CA GLY A 101 -8.72 10.72 26.54
C GLY A 101 -9.02 11.87 25.58
N ALA A 102 -8.09 12.26 24.70
CA ALA A 102 -8.40 13.20 23.64
C ALA A 102 -9.44 12.62 22.69
N ASP A 103 -10.32 13.47 22.19
CA ASP A 103 -11.45 13.08 21.34
C ASP A 103 -10.98 12.81 19.91
N ARG A 104 -10.51 11.59 19.67
CA ARG A 104 -9.94 11.19 18.36
C ARG A 104 -10.99 11.32 17.27
N LEU A 105 -12.22 10.88 17.53
CA LEU A 105 -13.29 10.93 16.54
C LEU A 105 -13.57 12.37 16.08
N LYS A 106 -13.71 13.30 17.01
CA LYS A 106 -14.03 14.69 16.71
C LYS A 106 -12.83 15.49 16.20
N ASP A 107 -11.67 15.32 16.83
CA ASP A 107 -10.52 16.21 16.63
C ASP A 107 -9.57 15.71 15.53
N LEU A 108 -9.69 14.45 15.10
CA LEU A 108 -8.84 13.86 14.06
C LEU A 108 -9.63 13.22 12.93
N VAL A 109 -10.55 12.30 13.23
CA VAL A 109 -11.24 11.51 12.18
C VAL A 109 -12.22 12.38 11.41
N LEU A 110 -13.12 13.07 12.11
CA LEU A 110 -14.19 13.85 11.51
C LEU A 110 -13.68 14.96 10.57
N PRO A 111 -12.66 15.76 10.92
CA PRO A 111 -12.18 16.82 10.04
C PRO A 111 -11.60 16.27 8.72
N LEU A 112 -10.87 15.16 8.77
CA LEU A 112 -10.29 14.52 7.58
C LEU A 112 -11.37 13.91 6.69
N LEU A 113 -12.37 13.27 7.31
CA LEU A 113 -13.54 12.71 6.62
C LEU A 113 -14.33 13.82 5.91
N VAL A 114 -14.66 14.90 6.62
CA VAL A 114 -15.43 16.04 6.08
C VAL A 114 -14.68 16.72 4.95
N ASP A 115 -13.37 16.97 5.10
CA ASP A 115 -12.53 17.52 4.03
C ASP A 115 -12.60 16.67 2.75
N GLY A 116 -12.41 15.35 2.90
CA GLY A 116 -12.40 14.42 1.78
C GLY A 116 -13.75 14.36 1.08
N VAL A 117 -14.83 14.13 1.85
CA VAL A 117 -16.20 14.04 1.33
C VAL A 117 -16.65 15.34 0.67
N SER A 118 -16.38 16.49 1.30
CA SER A 118 -16.74 17.80 0.74
C SER A 118 -16.09 18.00 -0.64
N SER A 119 -14.80 17.67 -0.78
CA SER A 119 -14.10 17.80 -2.07
C SER A 119 -14.71 16.92 -3.18
N MET A 120 -15.30 15.79 -2.82
CA MET A 120 -15.95 14.87 -3.76
C MET A 120 -17.36 15.33 -4.13
N VAL A 121 -18.12 15.82 -3.15
CA VAL A 121 -19.46 16.39 -3.36
C VAL A 121 -19.38 17.67 -4.20
N GLU A 122 -18.37 18.53 -3.97
CA GLU A 122 -18.14 19.74 -4.77
C GLU A 122 -17.86 19.44 -6.26
N ARG A 123 -17.35 18.24 -6.57
CA ARG A 123 -17.23 17.75 -7.95
C ARG A 123 -18.54 17.23 -8.55
N GLY A 124 -19.62 17.22 -7.78
CA GLY A 124 -20.93 16.73 -8.18
C GLY A 124 -21.07 15.20 -8.09
N TRP A 125 -20.27 14.54 -7.25
CA TRP A 125 -20.38 13.10 -7.03
C TRP A 125 -21.47 12.78 -5.99
N HIS A 126 -22.08 11.61 -6.11
CA HIS A 126 -22.91 11.03 -5.05
C HIS A 126 -21.99 10.24 -4.12
N VAL A 127 -21.85 10.70 -2.88
CA VAL A 127 -20.92 10.12 -1.91
C VAL A 127 -21.69 9.67 -0.69
N ASP A 128 -21.50 8.42 -0.28
CA ASP A 128 -21.98 7.90 1.00
C ASP A 128 -20.78 7.48 1.85
N VAL A 129 -20.91 7.62 3.17
CA VAL A 129 -19.89 7.27 4.15
C VAL A 129 -20.30 5.99 4.87
N TYR A 130 -19.36 5.05 4.98
CA TYR A 130 -19.49 3.86 5.83
C TYR A 130 -18.42 3.86 6.91
N LEU A 131 -18.83 4.09 8.16
CA LEU A 131 -17.94 4.11 9.31
C LEU A 131 -17.95 2.76 10.03
N ILE A 132 -16.81 2.09 10.08
CA ILE A 132 -16.61 0.84 10.79
C ILE A 132 -15.91 1.14 12.11
N CYS A 133 -16.62 0.92 13.22
CA CYS A 133 -16.18 1.29 14.56
C CYS A 133 -15.73 0.05 15.36
N GLY A 134 -14.54 0.15 15.95
CA GLY A 134 -14.02 -0.86 16.88
C GLY A 134 -14.54 -0.75 18.31
N PHE A 135 -15.39 0.23 18.60
CA PHE A 135 -16.01 0.43 19.92
C PHE A 135 -17.47 -0.03 19.91
N GLU A 136 -17.96 -0.42 21.09
CA GLU A 136 -19.24 -1.13 21.27
C GLU A 136 -20.47 -0.31 20.84
N THR A 137 -20.47 1.00 21.04
CA THR A 137 -21.62 1.86 20.72
C THR A 137 -21.15 3.26 20.35
N LEU A 138 -21.64 3.81 19.23
CA LEU A 138 -21.54 5.23 18.91
C LEU A 138 -22.77 5.93 19.46
N LEU A 139 -22.60 6.79 20.47
CA LEU A 139 -23.72 7.55 21.04
C LEU A 139 -24.46 8.32 19.94
N GLU A 140 -25.79 8.44 20.03
CA GLU A 140 -26.57 9.12 18.98
C GLU A 140 -26.14 10.57 18.79
N SER A 141 -25.80 11.28 19.86
CA SER A 141 -25.26 12.65 19.78
C SER A 141 -23.94 12.74 19.01
N ARG A 142 -23.15 11.67 19.00
CA ARG A 142 -21.89 11.57 18.23
C ARG A 142 -22.17 11.22 16.78
N ARG A 143 -23.19 10.38 16.54
CA ARG A 143 -23.69 10.10 15.19
C ARG A 143 -24.27 11.35 14.54
N GLU A 144 -25.08 12.12 15.27
CA GLU A 144 -25.60 13.44 14.88
C GLU A 144 -24.46 14.41 14.58
N MET A 145 -23.44 14.50 15.45
CA MET A 145 -22.25 15.32 15.19
C MET A 145 -21.57 15.00 13.85
N ILE A 146 -21.50 13.72 13.46
CA ILE A 146 -20.95 13.34 12.15
C ILE A 146 -21.90 13.77 11.03
N ARG A 147 -23.20 13.46 11.14
CA ARG A 147 -24.20 13.82 10.12
C ARG A 147 -24.27 15.33 9.88
N ASP A 148 -24.28 16.12 10.95
CA ASP A 148 -24.33 17.58 10.90
C ASP A 148 -23.08 18.21 10.26
N ALA A 149 -21.95 17.49 10.31
CA ALA A 149 -20.70 17.96 9.72
C ALA A 149 -20.50 17.51 8.27
N LEU A 150 -21.23 16.47 7.82
CA LEU A 150 -21.18 16.01 6.43
C LEU A 150 -22.00 16.95 5.51
N PRO A 151 -21.63 17.10 4.24
CA PRO A 151 -22.43 17.83 3.27
C PRO A 151 -23.85 17.27 3.12
N ASP A 152 -24.80 18.14 2.75
CA ASP A 152 -26.17 17.74 2.47
C ASP A 152 -26.25 16.64 1.40
N GLY A 153 -27.09 15.63 1.64
CA GLY A 153 -27.31 14.52 0.71
C GLY A 153 -26.31 13.36 0.85
N VAL A 154 -25.27 13.49 1.67
CA VAL A 154 -24.34 12.40 1.99
C VAL A 154 -24.98 11.44 2.99
N GLY A 155 -25.10 10.16 2.63
CA GLY A 155 -25.54 9.11 3.53
C GLY A 155 -24.45 8.73 4.54
N LEU A 156 -24.88 8.33 5.74
CA LEU A 156 -24.00 7.78 6.78
C LEU A 156 -24.54 6.43 7.27
N GLU A 157 -23.77 5.37 7.04
CA GLU A 157 -23.96 4.06 7.64
C GLU A 157 -22.84 3.80 8.67
N VAL A 158 -23.19 3.19 9.80
CA VAL A 158 -22.25 2.90 10.90
C VAL A 158 -22.36 1.44 11.29
N TRP A 159 -21.22 0.74 11.33
CA TRP A 159 -21.10 -0.59 11.90
C TRP A 159 -20.32 -0.52 13.22
N GLU A 160 -21.05 -0.65 14.33
CA GLU A 160 -20.53 -0.67 15.71
C GLU A 160 -20.11 -2.09 16.13
N ASP A 161 -19.24 -2.19 17.14
CA ASP A 161 -18.71 -3.47 17.63
C ASP A 161 -18.14 -4.37 16.50
N ALA A 162 -17.46 -3.75 15.55
CA ALA A 162 -17.06 -4.43 14.32
C ALA A 162 -15.75 -5.21 14.45
N ILE A 163 -15.14 -5.29 15.65
CA ILE A 163 -13.88 -6.00 15.84
C ILE A 163 -14.11 -7.48 15.57
N PRO A 164 -13.42 -8.08 14.58
CA PRO A 164 -13.61 -9.50 14.29
C PRO A 164 -13.07 -10.35 15.44
N LEU A 165 -13.70 -11.50 15.62
CA LEU A 165 -13.22 -12.55 16.51
C LEU A 165 -12.23 -13.46 15.79
N TYR A 166 -11.26 -13.99 16.52
CA TYR A 166 -10.30 -14.97 16.00
C TYR A 166 -9.94 -16.01 17.07
N TYR A 167 -9.59 -17.21 16.63
CA TYR A 167 -9.10 -18.26 17.53
C TYR A 167 -7.69 -17.90 18.05
N GLU A 168 -7.54 -17.82 19.38
CA GLU A 168 -6.28 -17.47 20.03
C GLU A 168 -5.22 -18.54 19.73
N LYS A 169 -4.10 -18.14 19.12
CA LYS A 169 -3.04 -19.10 18.80
C LYS A 169 -2.15 -19.33 20.02
N LYS A 170 -2.21 -20.52 20.61
CA LYS A 170 -1.14 -21.02 21.49
C LYS A 170 0.03 -21.50 20.62
N PHE A 171 1.26 -21.12 20.98
CA PHE A 171 2.49 -21.43 20.23
C PHE A 171 2.53 -22.91 19.78
N ASN A 172 2.76 -23.16 18.48
CA ASN A 172 2.82 -24.49 17.84
C ASN A 172 1.55 -25.37 17.86
N GLN A 173 0.34 -24.84 18.09
CA GLN A 173 -0.90 -25.64 18.08
C GLN A 173 -1.66 -25.60 16.75
N GLN A 174 -2.38 -26.70 16.46
CA GLN A 174 -3.38 -26.77 15.40
C GLN A 174 -4.54 -25.81 15.70
N LEU A 175 -5.07 -25.20 14.64
CA LEU A 175 -5.80 -23.92 14.66
C LEU A 175 -7.27 -24.00 15.09
N LYS A 176 -7.79 -25.21 15.25
CA LYS A 176 -9.18 -25.46 15.59
C LYS A 176 -9.21 -26.67 16.52
N ARG A 177 -9.24 -26.40 17.81
CA ARG A 177 -9.61 -27.39 18.82
C ARG A 177 -10.89 -26.94 19.47
N GLU A 178 -11.69 -27.90 19.92
CA GLU A 178 -12.94 -27.62 20.63
C GLU A 178 -12.73 -26.79 21.91
N ASP A 179 -11.52 -26.82 22.49
CA ASP A 179 -11.14 -26.09 23.71
C ASP A 179 -10.45 -24.73 23.45
N GLN A 180 -10.38 -24.28 22.20
CA GLN A 180 -9.65 -23.06 21.86
C GLN A 180 -10.46 -21.80 22.20
N SER A 181 -9.84 -20.87 22.92
CA SER A 181 -10.39 -19.55 23.20
C SER A 181 -10.54 -18.72 21.94
N VAL A 182 -11.60 -17.90 21.92
CA VAL A 182 -11.83 -16.89 20.90
C VAL A 182 -11.55 -15.53 21.52
N GLU A 183 -10.78 -14.71 20.82
CA GLU A 183 -10.41 -13.36 21.23
C GLU A 183 -10.85 -12.33 20.20
N MET A 184 -10.96 -11.07 20.62
CA MET A 184 -11.07 -9.94 19.71
C MET A 184 -9.75 -9.70 18.96
N ALA A 185 -9.82 -9.51 17.64
CA ALA A 185 -8.71 -9.11 16.78
C ALA A 185 -8.83 -7.61 16.41
N PRO A 186 -8.49 -6.66 17.29
CA PRO A 186 -8.54 -5.23 16.96
C PRO A 186 -7.66 -4.87 15.76
N HIS A 187 -6.55 -5.60 15.58
CA HIS A 187 -5.67 -5.49 14.41
C HIS A 187 -6.31 -5.98 13.10
N GLY A 188 -7.41 -6.71 13.18
CA GLY A 188 -8.19 -7.20 12.05
C GLY A 188 -9.34 -6.31 11.62
N LEU A 189 -9.60 -5.19 12.29
CA LEU A 189 -10.79 -4.35 12.05
C LEU A 189 -10.94 -3.96 10.57
N SER A 190 -9.85 -3.58 9.90
CA SER A 190 -9.91 -3.17 8.48
C SER A 190 -10.13 -4.32 7.49
N ARG A 191 -10.16 -5.58 7.93
CA ARG A 191 -10.70 -6.68 7.13
C ARG A 191 -12.19 -6.46 6.83
N GLN A 192 -12.93 -5.79 7.74
CA GLN A 192 -14.35 -5.54 7.61
C GLN A 192 -14.72 -4.68 6.40
N HIS A 193 -13.78 -3.87 5.89
CA HIS A 193 -13.91 -3.19 4.60
C HIS A 193 -14.42 -4.14 3.51
N ARG A 194 -13.93 -5.39 3.47
CA ARG A 194 -14.26 -6.35 2.41
C ARG A 194 -15.69 -6.90 2.51
N TYR A 195 -16.25 -6.99 3.72
CA TYR A 195 -17.64 -7.39 3.90
C TYR A 195 -18.58 -6.27 3.44
N VAL A 196 -18.28 -5.03 3.83
CA VAL A 196 -19.01 -3.85 3.35
C VAL A 196 -18.98 -3.78 1.82
N VAL A 197 -17.79 -3.91 1.22
CA VAL A 197 -17.64 -3.88 -0.24
C VAL A 197 -18.39 -5.02 -0.91
N ARG A 198 -18.35 -6.24 -0.38
CA ARG A 198 -19.10 -7.38 -0.93
C ARG A 198 -20.60 -7.06 -0.96
N ASP A 199 -21.13 -6.53 0.15
CA ASP A 199 -22.56 -6.31 0.31
C ASP A 199 -23.05 -5.11 -0.52
N LYS A 200 -22.19 -4.10 -0.71
CA LYS A 200 -22.49 -2.86 -1.43
C LYS A 200 -21.97 -2.83 -2.87
N LEU A 201 -21.39 -3.94 -3.37
CA LEU A 201 -20.61 -3.95 -4.63
C LEU A 201 -21.40 -3.41 -5.83
N MET A 202 -22.70 -3.73 -5.90
CA MET A 202 -23.58 -3.35 -7.01
C MET A 202 -24.17 -1.94 -6.86
N GLU A 203 -24.09 -1.34 -5.68
CA GLU A 203 -24.68 -0.04 -5.36
C GLU A 203 -23.77 1.13 -5.77
N TYR A 204 -22.45 0.91 -5.82
CA TYR A 204 -21.48 1.98 -6.08
C TYR A 204 -20.56 1.65 -7.25
N ASP A 205 -20.06 2.69 -7.91
CA ASP A 205 -19.16 2.56 -9.06
C ASP A 205 -17.69 2.53 -8.60
N PHE A 206 -17.39 3.17 -7.47
CA PHE A 206 -16.05 3.29 -6.92
C PHE A 206 -16.05 3.19 -5.39
N PHE A 207 -14.97 2.62 -4.84
CA PHE A 207 -14.80 2.40 -3.40
C PHE A 207 -13.49 2.98 -2.93
N THR A 208 -13.50 3.66 -1.79
CA THR A 208 -12.29 4.02 -1.04
C THR A 208 -12.36 3.34 0.33
N ALA A 209 -11.26 2.77 0.79
CA ALA A 209 -11.20 2.10 2.09
C ALA A 209 -9.85 2.37 2.75
N PHE A 210 -9.84 3.26 3.75
CA PHE A 210 -8.62 3.78 4.38
C PHE A 210 -8.71 3.79 5.92
N GLU A 211 -7.56 3.91 6.55
CA GLU A 211 -7.43 4.20 7.98
C GLU A 211 -8.04 5.57 8.33
N ASP A 212 -8.45 5.74 9.59
CA ASP A 212 -9.17 6.92 10.09
C ASP A 212 -8.33 8.20 10.20
N ASP A 213 -7.02 8.11 10.01
CA ASP A 213 -6.10 9.25 10.01
C ASP A 213 -5.48 9.53 8.63
N MET A 214 -6.13 9.08 7.55
CA MET A 214 -5.72 9.37 6.18
C MET A 214 -6.67 10.35 5.49
N ARG A 215 -6.11 11.43 4.94
CA ARG A 215 -6.86 12.40 4.13
C ARG A 215 -6.95 11.96 2.68
N ILE A 216 -8.16 11.63 2.21
CA ILE A 216 -8.42 11.24 0.82
C ILE A 216 -9.31 12.27 0.14
N MET A 217 -8.76 12.96 -0.85
CA MET A 217 -9.45 14.01 -1.62
C MET A 217 -9.92 13.47 -2.97
N ALA A 218 -10.83 14.19 -3.61
CA ALA A 218 -11.30 13.85 -4.95
C ALA A 218 -10.16 13.78 -5.99
N ASP A 219 -9.14 14.63 -5.86
CA ASP A 219 -7.98 14.62 -6.76
C ASP A 219 -7.17 13.33 -6.70
N HIS A 220 -7.13 12.67 -5.54
CA HIS A 220 -6.50 11.35 -5.38
C HIS A 220 -7.27 10.28 -6.15
N VAL A 221 -8.61 10.30 -6.06
CA VAL A 221 -9.49 9.38 -6.78
C VAL A 221 -9.35 9.56 -8.29
N VAL A 222 -9.36 10.80 -8.77
CA VAL A 222 -9.19 11.08 -10.20
C VAL A 222 -7.80 10.65 -10.68
N ASN A 223 -6.72 10.93 -9.92
CA ASN A 223 -5.37 10.50 -10.31
C ASN A 223 -5.26 8.97 -10.41
N PHE A 224 -5.85 8.28 -9.43
CA PHE A 224 -5.91 6.83 -9.43
C PHE A 224 -6.65 6.28 -10.65
N LEU A 225 -7.79 6.87 -11.00
CA LEU A 225 -8.59 6.46 -12.17
C LEU A 225 -7.87 6.76 -13.49
N GLU A 226 -7.23 7.93 -13.63
CA GLU A 226 -6.42 8.29 -14.80
C GLU A 226 -5.32 7.25 -15.05
N MET A 227 -4.56 6.91 -14.00
CA MET A 227 -3.50 5.90 -14.11
C MET A 227 -4.06 4.50 -14.34
N SER A 228 -5.20 4.14 -13.72
CA SER A 228 -5.85 2.85 -13.93
C SER A 228 -6.35 2.67 -15.36
N VAL A 229 -6.98 3.71 -15.93
CA VAL A 229 -7.44 3.73 -17.33
C VAL A 229 -6.26 3.58 -18.28
N GLU A 230 -5.15 4.25 -17.99
CA GLU A 230 -3.96 4.14 -18.84
C GLU A 230 -3.34 2.74 -18.79
N ILE A 231 -3.23 2.13 -17.59
CA ILE A 231 -2.78 0.73 -17.44
C ILE A 231 -3.70 -0.21 -18.23
N ASP A 232 -5.02 -0.04 -18.13
CA ASP A 232 -5.98 -0.88 -18.85
C ASP A 232 -5.93 -0.68 -20.37
N ARG A 233 -5.77 0.57 -20.83
CA ARG A 233 -5.57 0.89 -22.26
C ARG A 233 -4.33 0.20 -22.80
N LEU A 234 -3.22 0.25 -22.08
CA LEU A 234 -1.99 -0.46 -22.45
C LEU A 234 -2.20 -1.98 -22.47
N ARG A 235 -2.98 -2.52 -21.52
CA ARG A 235 -3.29 -3.97 -21.47
C ARG A 235 -4.06 -4.39 -22.72
N GLN A 236 -5.08 -3.63 -23.10
CA GLN A 236 -5.87 -3.88 -24.32
C GLN A 236 -5.00 -3.78 -25.58
N LEU A 237 -4.10 -2.80 -25.64
CA LEU A 237 -3.14 -2.68 -26.73
C LEU A 237 -2.23 -3.91 -26.82
N ALA A 238 -1.67 -4.37 -25.70
CA ALA A 238 -0.84 -5.57 -25.63
C ALA A 238 -1.62 -6.82 -26.05
N GLU A 239 -2.89 -6.96 -25.64
CA GLU A 239 -3.77 -8.08 -26.05
C GLU A 239 -4.04 -8.09 -27.55
N SER A 240 -4.15 -6.92 -28.17
CA SER A 240 -4.37 -6.76 -29.61
C SER A 240 -3.10 -6.84 -30.46
N ALA A 241 -1.92 -6.68 -29.84
CA ALA A 241 -0.64 -6.65 -30.53
C ALA A 241 -0.24 -8.06 -31.00
N PRO A 242 0.35 -8.22 -32.21
CA PRO A 242 0.73 -9.54 -32.75
C PRO A 242 1.69 -10.35 -31.87
N ASP A 243 2.51 -9.68 -31.06
CA ASP A 243 3.50 -10.27 -30.18
C ASP A 243 3.10 -10.24 -28.69
N GLY A 244 1.88 -9.77 -28.38
CA GLY A 244 1.35 -9.69 -27.03
C GLY A 244 1.99 -8.60 -26.17
N LYS A 245 2.61 -7.57 -26.76
CA LYS A 245 3.41 -6.56 -26.05
C LYS A 245 3.06 -5.12 -26.43
N VAL A 246 3.39 -4.20 -25.52
CA VAL A 246 3.41 -2.75 -25.75
C VAL A 246 4.79 -2.17 -25.53
N TYR A 247 5.10 -1.13 -26.30
CA TYR A 247 6.43 -0.55 -26.42
C TYR A 247 6.42 0.92 -26.00
N VAL A 248 7.52 1.38 -25.41
CA VAL A 248 7.75 2.80 -25.14
C VAL A 248 7.91 3.52 -26.48
N GLU A 249 7.18 4.63 -26.66
CA GLU A 249 7.30 5.46 -27.84
C GLU A 249 8.68 6.13 -27.88
N ASN A 250 9.38 6.00 -29.02
CA ASN A 250 10.75 6.50 -29.19
C ASN A 250 11.73 5.97 -28.13
N ALA A 251 11.61 4.68 -27.77
CA ALA A 251 12.54 4.03 -26.84
C ALA A 251 14.01 4.27 -27.25
N ILE A 252 14.84 4.56 -26.26
CA ILE A 252 16.28 4.67 -26.36
C ILE A 252 16.82 3.31 -26.78
N VAL A 253 17.69 3.32 -27.79
CA VAL A 253 18.36 2.10 -28.24
C VAL A 253 19.23 1.58 -27.09
N ASP A 254 18.90 0.39 -26.60
CA ASP A 254 19.70 -0.33 -25.61
C ASP A 254 21.04 -0.75 -26.23
N ARG A 255 22.10 -0.01 -25.93
CA ARG A 255 23.48 -0.24 -26.40
C ARG A 255 24.30 -1.11 -25.46
N ARG A 256 23.71 -1.60 -24.37
CA ARG A 256 24.40 -2.49 -23.44
C ARG A 256 24.78 -3.78 -24.14
N THR A 257 26.05 -4.18 -24.00
CA THR A 257 26.54 -5.46 -24.53
C THR A 257 26.15 -6.63 -23.63
N VAL A 258 25.95 -6.35 -22.34
CA VAL A 258 25.54 -7.31 -21.32
C VAL A 258 24.51 -6.65 -20.42
N ARG A 259 23.42 -7.37 -20.13
CA ARG A 259 22.43 -6.96 -19.13
C ARG A 259 22.85 -7.38 -17.73
N GLY A 260 22.62 -6.49 -16.77
CA GLY A 260 22.85 -6.75 -15.36
C GLY A 260 21.99 -7.93 -14.91
N LYS A 261 22.57 -8.88 -14.17
CA LYS A 261 21.76 -9.88 -13.49
C LYS A 261 21.18 -9.24 -12.24
N SER A 262 19.91 -9.52 -11.97
CA SER A 262 19.32 -9.19 -10.67
C SER A 262 20.20 -9.77 -9.55
N GLN A 263 20.73 -8.88 -8.71
CA GLN A 263 21.53 -9.26 -7.53
C GLN A 263 20.65 -9.82 -6.40
N ASP A 264 19.37 -9.47 -6.41
CA ASP A 264 18.36 -9.81 -5.42
C ASP A 264 17.53 -11.05 -5.80
N LYS A 265 18.02 -11.86 -6.76
CA LYS A 265 17.40 -13.11 -7.24
C LYS A 265 15.97 -12.94 -7.76
N ALA A 266 15.57 -11.72 -8.10
CA ALA A 266 14.29 -11.48 -8.75
C ALA A 266 14.25 -12.20 -10.10
N THR A 267 13.06 -12.65 -10.48
CA THR A 267 12.81 -13.32 -11.77
C THR A 267 13.00 -12.36 -12.95
N VAL A 268 12.87 -11.06 -12.70
CA VAL A 268 13.16 -9.97 -13.64
C VAL A 268 14.43 -9.21 -13.26
N GLY A 269 15.11 -8.63 -14.24
CA GLY A 269 16.34 -7.86 -14.02
C GLY A 269 16.16 -6.59 -13.19
N ASN A 270 17.22 -6.18 -12.51
CA ASN A 270 17.35 -4.87 -11.86
C ASN A 270 17.72 -3.75 -12.85
N ASP A 271 17.73 -4.06 -14.14
CA ASP A 271 18.26 -3.22 -15.22
C ASP A 271 17.22 -3.06 -16.35
N VAL A 272 15.95 -3.32 -16.05
CA VAL A 272 14.83 -3.16 -16.97
C VAL A 272 14.39 -1.70 -16.99
N VAL A 273 14.49 -1.01 -18.12
CA VAL A 273 14.28 0.45 -18.21
C VAL A 273 13.12 0.80 -19.13
N GLU A 274 13.22 0.42 -20.39
CA GLU A 274 12.27 0.73 -21.48
C GLU A 274 11.78 -0.53 -22.20
N ASP A 275 12.04 -1.69 -21.59
CA ASP A 275 11.64 -2.98 -22.13
C ASP A 275 10.13 -3.04 -22.38
N PRO A 276 9.70 -3.77 -23.42
CA PRO A 276 8.29 -3.93 -23.70
C PRO A 276 7.58 -4.66 -22.56
N LEU A 277 6.31 -4.32 -22.35
CA LEU A 277 5.47 -4.91 -21.33
C LEU A 277 4.47 -5.87 -21.97
N THR A 278 4.32 -7.05 -21.36
CA THR A 278 3.30 -8.02 -21.73
C THR A 278 1.96 -7.70 -21.04
N VAL A 279 0.91 -8.38 -21.47
CA VAL A 279 -0.40 -8.37 -20.81
C VAL A 279 -0.29 -8.76 -19.33
N GLU A 280 0.52 -9.77 -18.99
CA GLU A 280 0.68 -10.25 -17.62
C GLU A 280 1.44 -9.24 -16.75
N ASP A 281 2.40 -8.50 -17.32
CA ASP A 281 3.07 -7.42 -16.60
C ASP A 281 2.07 -6.31 -16.26
N LEU A 282 1.27 -5.89 -17.24
CA LEU A 282 0.28 -4.80 -17.07
C LEU A 282 -0.82 -5.17 -16.07
N LYS A 283 -1.24 -6.43 -16.04
CA LYS A 283 -2.15 -6.99 -15.04
C LYS A 283 -1.64 -6.92 -13.60
N ARG A 284 -0.32 -6.74 -13.43
CA ARG A 284 0.32 -6.58 -12.12
C ARG A 284 0.59 -5.12 -11.77
N LEU A 285 0.36 -4.15 -12.66
CA LEU A 285 0.56 -2.73 -12.31
C LEU A 285 -0.59 -2.18 -11.46
N TRP A 286 -0.23 -1.35 -10.49
CA TRP A 286 -1.20 -0.68 -9.62
C TRP A 286 -0.79 0.76 -9.32
N PRO A 287 -1.68 1.75 -9.50
CA PRO A 287 -1.42 3.13 -9.09
C PRO A 287 -1.23 3.20 -7.58
N GLY A 288 -0.05 3.65 -7.16
CA GLY A 288 0.34 3.70 -5.76
C GLY A 288 0.04 5.02 -5.07
N PHE A 289 0.05 4.95 -3.74
CA PHE A 289 0.09 6.11 -2.87
C PHE A 289 1.24 5.99 -1.86
N VAL A 290 1.69 7.13 -1.36
CA VAL A 290 2.69 7.24 -0.31
C VAL A 290 2.17 8.18 0.77
N ARG A 291 2.36 7.80 2.04
CA ARG A 291 1.91 8.64 3.15
C ARG A 291 2.87 9.81 3.37
N ALA A 292 2.30 10.96 3.69
CA ALA A 292 3.00 12.20 3.95
C ALA A 292 2.69 12.74 5.35
N GLU A 293 3.74 13.17 6.05
CA GLU A 293 3.64 13.96 7.27
C GLU A 293 3.97 15.40 6.91
N VAL A 294 3.41 16.34 7.64
CA VAL A 294 3.70 17.76 7.46
C VAL A 294 4.52 18.22 8.66
N LEU A 295 5.68 18.79 8.40
CA LEU A 295 6.56 19.30 9.42
C LEU A 295 5.88 20.43 10.18
N ASP A 296 5.66 20.22 11.49
CA ASP A 296 5.05 21.24 12.35
C ASP A 296 6.14 22.09 13.04
N ALA A 297 6.80 22.92 12.23
CA ALA A 297 7.85 23.81 12.70
C ALA A 297 7.32 24.94 13.61
N THR A 298 6.03 25.28 13.46
CA THR A 298 5.43 26.47 14.08
C THR A 298 4.96 26.25 15.50
N THR A 299 4.49 25.04 15.86
CA THR A 299 3.89 24.81 17.18
C THR A 299 4.86 24.19 18.19
N ILE A 300 5.98 23.62 17.75
CA ILE A 300 6.93 22.91 18.61
C ILE A 300 8.31 23.58 18.55
N PRO A 301 8.62 24.48 19.50
CA PRO A 301 9.97 25.01 19.67
C PRO A 301 10.93 23.83 19.88
N ASN A 302 11.99 23.75 19.08
CA ASN A 302 12.98 22.65 19.08
C ASN A 302 12.46 21.30 18.57
N HIS A 303 11.69 21.29 17.48
CA HIS A 303 11.27 20.05 16.82
C HIS A 303 12.48 19.12 16.55
N PRO A 304 12.47 17.83 16.93
CA PRO A 304 13.63 16.94 16.81
C PRO A 304 14.18 16.83 15.38
N LEU A 305 13.32 16.93 14.37
CA LEU A 305 13.74 16.90 12.96
C LEU A 305 14.42 18.19 12.49
N LEU A 306 14.11 19.32 13.13
CA LEU A 306 14.74 20.62 12.85
C LEU A 306 16.06 20.78 13.61
N THR A 307 16.19 20.12 14.76
CA THR A 307 17.45 20.14 15.51
C THR A 307 18.53 19.35 14.75
N ARG A 308 19.73 19.95 14.63
CA ARG A 308 20.94 19.31 14.07
C ARG A 308 20.89 18.93 12.59
N SER A 309 20.03 19.58 11.79
CA SER A 309 19.90 19.29 10.36
C SER A 309 19.63 17.80 10.07
N ALA A 310 18.94 17.10 10.99
CA ALA A 310 18.71 15.66 10.89
C ALA A 310 17.96 15.29 9.61
N ILE A 311 16.97 16.11 9.24
CA ILE A 311 16.21 15.99 7.99
C ILE A 311 17.06 16.25 6.73
N ASP A 312 18.16 16.98 6.84
CA ASP A 312 19.05 17.27 5.72
C ASP A 312 20.18 16.23 5.59
N ASN A 313 20.33 15.35 6.59
CA ASN A 313 21.32 14.28 6.67
C ASN A 313 20.63 12.90 6.66
N TYR A 314 19.66 12.75 5.76
CA TYR A 314 18.91 11.51 5.57
C TYR A 314 19.78 10.42 4.92
N LYS A 315 19.36 9.16 5.12
CA LYS A 315 20.06 7.98 4.64
C LYS A 315 20.22 8.01 3.10
N TRP A 316 21.40 7.62 2.62
CA TRP A 316 21.76 7.51 1.19
C TRP A 316 21.86 8.82 0.40
N LYS A 317 21.77 9.99 1.05
CA LYS A 317 21.94 11.29 0.39
C LYS A 317 23.23 11.39 -0.43
N GLU A 318 24.34 10.89 0.11
CA GLU A 318 25.66 10.97 -0.56
C GLU A 318 25.77 9.96 -1.72
N ASN A 319 25.16 8.78 -1.58
CA ASN A 319 25.18 7.73 -2.60
C ASN A 319 24.27 8.05 -3.80
N VAL A 320 23.10 8.63 -3.51
CA VAL A 320 22.11 9.06 -4.51
C VAL A 320 21.74 10.51 -4.19
N PRO A 321 22.55 11.50 -4.62
CA PRO A 321 22.24 12.90 -4.42
C PRO A 321 20.98 13.28 -5.21
N PRO A 322 20.10 14.15 -4.70
CA PRO A 322 18.89 14.54 -5.43
C PRO A 322 19.20 15.46 -6.61
N SER A 323 18.66 15.15 -7.79
CA SER A 323 18.64 16.02 -8.97
C SER A 323 17.36 16.86 -8.98
N PHE A 324 17.49 18.18 -9.07
CA PHE A 324 16.34 19.12 -9.10
C PHE A 324 16.12 19.76 -10.48
N GLU A 325 16.80 19.27 -11.51
CA GLU A 325 16.68 19.84 -12.86
C GLU A 325 15.26 19.74 -13.40
N TYR A 326 14.54 18.69 -13.01
CA TYR A 326 13.13 18.46 -13.35
C TYR A 326 12.22 19.62 -12.95
N GLU A 327 12.56 20.39 -11.91
CA GLU A 327 11.70 21.47 -11.43
C GLU A 327 11.55 22.59 -12.47
N LYS A 328 12.57 22.79 -13.31
CA LYS A 328 12.55 23.78 -14.39
C LYS A 328 11.60 23.38 -15.52
N GLU A 329 11.51 22.09 -15.80
CA GLU A 329 10.76 21.55 -16.94
C GLU A 329 9.31 21.21 -16.55
N TRP A 330 9.12 20.59 -15.38
CA TRP A 330 7.84 19.99 -14.99
C TRP A 330 7.16 20.67 -13.80
N GLY A 331 7.84 21.64 -13.17
CA GLY A 331 7.41 22.27 -11.92
C GLY A 331 7.79 21.45 -10.69
N THR A 332 7.25 21.81 -9.53
CA THR A 332 7.59 21.18 -8.24
C THR A 332 6.37 20.49 -7.62
N ILE A 333 6.60 19.80 -6.50
CA ILE A 333 5.56 19.17 -5.70
C ILE A 333 4.65 20.26 -5.13
N ASP A 334 3.35 20.17 -5.40
CA ASP A 334 2.31 21.00 -4.81
C ASP A 334 1.75 20.35 -3.52
N PRO A 335 1.98 20.94 -2.34
CA PRO A 335 1.44 20.47 -1.06
C PRO A 335 -0.07 20.67 -0.92
N ASN A 336 -0.66 21.57 -1.72
CA ASN A 336 -2.06 21.93 -1.56
C ASN A 336 -3.00 20.77 -1.93
N VAL A 337 -2.54 19.89 -2.81
CA VAL A 337 -3.27 18.70 -3.23
C VAL A 337 -3.54 17.77 -2.05
N CYS A 338 -2.49 17.40 -1.29
CA CYS A 338 -2.61 16.41 -0.22
C CYS A 338 -2.87 17.02 1.15
N CYS A 339 -2.23 18.15 1.45
CA CYS A 339 -1.78 18.45 2.80
C CYS A 339 -2.15 19.85 3.29
N ASN A 340 -2.73 20.69 2.43
CA ASN A 340 -3.32 21.96 2.86
C ASN A 340 -4.68 21.70 3.52
N VAL A 341 -4.64 21.56 4.84
CA VAL A 341 -5.81 21.34 5.70
C VAL A 341 -6.23 22.68 6.32
N PRO A 342 -7.54 23.01 6.38
CA PRO A 342 -8.00 24.22 7.03
C PRO A 342 -7.49 24.34 8.48
N PRO A 343 -7.19 25.56 8.97
CA PRO A 343 -6.75 25.76 10.35
C PRO A 343 -7.70 25.12 11.37
N GLY A 344 -7.14 24.42 12.36
CA GLY A 344 -7.90 23.76 13.41
C GLY A 344 -8.48 22.39 13.03
N ARG A 345 -8.37 21.95 11.77
CA ARG A 345 -8.80 20.60 11.33
C ARG A 345 -7.71 19.53 11.43
N ALA A 346 -6.44 19.94 11.51
CA ALA A 346 -5.31 19.03 11.73
C ALA A 346 -4.16 19.72 12.47
N ARG A 347 -3.20 18.92 12.95
CA ARG A 347 -1.96 19.40 13.58
C ARG A 347 -0.89 19.70 12.53
N THR A 348 -1.18 20.68 11.67
CA THR A 348 -0.29 21.14 10.59
C THR A 348 -0.21 22.66 10.55
N PRO A 349 0.91 23.22 10.07
CA PRO A 349 0.96 24.63 9.71
C PRO A 349 -0.10 24.95 8.62
N PRO A 350 -0.67 26.16 8.63
CA PRO A 350 -1.48 26.62 7.51
C PRO A 350 -0.59 26.76 6.26
N HIS A 351 -1.07 26.30 5.10
CA HIS A 351 -0.36 26.43 3.82
C HIS A 351 1.05 25.80 3.80
N PRO A 352 1.17 24.48 4.03
CA PRO A 352 2.46 23.81 3.99
C PRO A 352 3.17 24.04 2.67
N GLN A 353 4.48 24.18 2.72
CA GLN A 353 5.36 24.28 1.56
C GLN A 353 5.90 22.90 1.17
N LYS A 354 6.46 22.77 -0.03
CA LYS A 354 6.99 21.49 -0.54
C LYS A 354 8.01 20.85 0.40
N ASP A 355 8.81 21.69 1.07
CA ASP A 355 9.86 21.22 1.96
C ASP A 355 9.32 20.85 3.35
N ASP A 356 8.08 21.19 3.68
CA ASP A 356 7.42 20.73 4.91
C ASP A 356 6.91 19.28 4.77
N LEU A 357 6.88 18.72 3.55
CA LEU A 357 6.36 17.38 3.31
C LEU A 357 7.44 16.32 3.55
N LEU A 358 7.13 15.37 4.44
CA LEU A 358 8.05 14.36 4.90
C LEU A 358 7.60 12.94 4.56
N LEU A 359 8.56 12.14 4.11
CA LEU A 359 8.45 10.70 3.88
C LEU A 359 9.24 9.93 4.94
N TRP A 360 8.67 8.83 5.46
CA TRP A 360 9.33 7.94 6.43
C TRP A 360 9.10 6.44 6.20
N GLU A 361 8.14 6.07 5.34
CA GLU A 361 7.77 4.67 5.13
C GLU A 361 8.85 3.89 4.38
N THR A 362 9.64 4.57 3.55
CA THR A 362 10.67 4.00 2.68
C THR A 362 11.86 4.94 2.52
N ASP A 363 12.93 4.44 1.90
CA ASP A 363 14.04 5.25 1.39
C ASP A 363 14.32 4.89 -0.09
N ILE A 364 15.27 5.60 -0.71
CA ILE A 364 15.65 5.38 -2.11
C ILE A 364 16.20 3.98 -2.38
N SER A 365 16.77 3.28 -1.39
CA SER A 365 17.43 2.00 -1.61
C SER A 365 16.48 0.86 -1.99
N ALA A 366 15.20 0.97 -1.67
CA ALA A 366 14.18 0.03 -2.12
C ALA A 366 13.54 0.38 -3.46
N MET A 367 13.83 1.55 -4.01
CA MET A 367 13.18 2.05 -5.22
C MET A 367 13.91 1.61 -6.47
N GLY A 368 13.15 1.34 -7.52
CA GLY A 368 13.65 1.43 -8.87
C GLY A 368 12.82 2.37 -9.71
N VAL A 369 13.28 2.68 -10.91
CA VAL A 369 12.56 3.50 -11.88
C VAL A 369 12.40 2.72 -13.18
N ARG A 370 11.31 3.00 -13.90
CA ARG A 370 11.07 2.47 -15.23
C ARG A 370 10.33 3.51 -16.06
N HIS A 371 10.61 3.52 -17.36
CA HIS A 371 9.82 4.27 -18.32
C HIS A 371 8.73 3.36 -18.88
N TYR A 372 7.48 3.67 -18.55
CA TYR A 372 6.32 2.93 -19.02
C TYR A 372 5.78 3.55 -20.32
N PRO A 373 5.22 2.74 -21.24
CA PRO A 373 4.58 3.24 -22.45
C PRO A 373 3.42 4.21 -22.19
N GLY A 374 3.05 4.95 -23.24
CA GLY A 374 1.86 5.79 -23.26
C GLY A 374 1.86 6.90 -22.21
N GLY A 375 0.70 7.12 -21.62
CA GLY A 375 0.45 8.20 -20.68
C GLY A 375 1.06 7.98 -19.29
N ILE A 376 1.64 6.82 -18.95
CA ILE A 376 2.25 6.59 -17.62
C ILE A 376 3.60 7.31 -17.52
N GLY A 377 4.45 7.16 -18.53
CA GLY A 377 5.79 7.76 -18.59
C GLY A 377 6.73 7.20 -17.51
N TRP A 378 7.67 8.03 -17.06
CA TRP A 378 8.61 7.66 -15.99
C TRP A 378 7.89 7.52 -14.64
N ALA A 379 8.06 6.37 -14.01
CA ALA A 379 7.51 6.09 -12.69
C ALA A 379 8.50 5.32 -11.82
N ALA A 380 8.45 5.58 -10.51
CA ALA A 380 9.10 4.78 -9.51
C ALA A 380 8.32 3.48 -9.31
N ALA A 381 9.03 2.36 -9.35
CA ALA A 381 8.51 1.04 -9.04
C ALA A 381 8.83 0.70 -7.58
N MET A 382 7.77 0.48 -6.79
CA MET A 382 7.89 0.10 -5.39
C MET A 382 7.61 -1.38 -5.25
N THR A 383 8.66 -2.19 -5.38
CA THR A 383 8.54 -3.64 -5.28
C THR A 383 8.31 -4.05 -3.83
N VAL A 384 7.32 -4.91 -3.61
CA VAL A 384 6.99 -5.46 -2.29
C VAL A 384 7.10 -6.98 -2.39
N GLU A 385 7.91 -7.59 -1.52
CA GLU A 385 8.25 -9.04 -1.51
C GLU A 385 9.11 -9.56 -2.68
N ASP A 386 9.46 -10.84 -2.63
CA ASP A 386 10.43 -11.54 -3.51
C ASP A 386 9.92 -11.80 -4.94
N ARG A 387 8.83 -11.14 -5.34
CA ARG A 387 8.21 -11.24 -6.67
C ARG A 387 8.01 -9.85 -7.26
N ALA A 388 9.11 -9.20 -7.60
CA ALA A 388 9.06 -8.09 -8.54
C ALA A 388 8.82 -8.73 -9.91
N ASP A 389 7.57 -8.74 -10.39
CA ASP A 389 7.25 -9.43 -11.64
C ASP A 389 7.47 -8.56 -12.89
N ILE A 390 7.56 -7.23 -12.73
CA ILE A 390 7.63 -6.31 -13.88
C ILE A 390 9.06 -5.80 -14.15
N GLY A 391 9.89 -5.67 -13.11
CA GLY A 391 11.28 -5.23 -13.25
C GLY A 391 11.43 -3.71 -13.43
N SER A 392 12.57 -3.20 -12.99
CA SER A 392 12.89 -1.77 -12.99
C SER A 392 14.39 -1.57 -12.80
N TYR A 393 14.92 -0.42 -13.23
CA TYR A 393 16.28 0.00 -12.93
C TYR A 393 16.42 0.31 -11.43
N TRP A 394 17.20 -0.49 -10.70
CA TRP A 394 17.35 -0.35 -9.26
C TRP A 394 18.27 0.82 -8.87
N SER A 395 17.92 1.55 -7.81
CA SER A 395 18.79 2.61 -7.27
C SER A 395 20.14 2.13 -6.73
N GLY A 396 20.26 0.84 -6.37
CA GLY A 396 21.49 0.21 -5.90
C GLY A 396 22.28 -0.54 -6.96
N GLU A 397 21.84 -0.48 -8.23
CA GLU A 397 22.60 -1.05 -9.34
C GLU A 397 24.02 -0.47 -9.37
N GLU A 398 24.98 -1.23 -9.90
CA GLU A 398 26.41 -0.82 -9.97
C GLU A 398 27.07 -0.52 -8.60
N ASN A 399 26.58 -1.15 -7.52
CA ASN A 399 27.12 -1.02 -6.16
C ASN A 399 27.16 0.44 -5.65
N VAL A 400 26.18 1.27 -6.05
CA VAL A 400 26.03 2.67 -5.64
C VAL A 400 26.12 2.87 -4.11
N PHE A 401 25.64 1.89 -3.34
CA PHE A 401 25.64 1.93 -1.88
C PHE A 401 26.95 1.45 -1.22
N GLN A 402 28.00 1.21 -2.02
CA GLN A 402 29.32 0.75 -1.57
C GLN A 402 29.29 -0.58 -0.81
N ASP A 403 28.24 -1.37 -1.02
CA ASP A 403 28.07 -2.71 -0.49
C ASP A 403 27.73 -3.66 -1.65
N PRO A 404 28.69 -4.46 -2.14
CA PRO A 404 28.46 -5.37 -3.25
C PRO A 404 27.58 -6.57 -2.87
N THR A 405 27.23 -6.72 -1.59
CA THR A 405 26.31 -7.76 -1.10
C THR A 405 24.90 -7.21 -0.90
N MET A 406 24.72 -5.90 -1.08
CA MET A 406 23.42 -5.28 -0.91
C MET A 406 22.46 -5.79 -1.98
N ILE A 407 21.33 -6.32 -1.52
CA ILE A 407 20.20 -6.67 -2.36
C ILE A 407 19.12 -5.59 -2.19
N ARG A 408 18.30 -5.38 -3.23
CA ARG A 408 17.16 -4.46 -3.16
C ARG A 408 16.31 -4.79 -1.93
N PRO A 409 16.19 -3.89 -0.94
CA PRO A 409 15.34 -4.15 0.21
C PRO A 409 13.89 -4.24 -0.25
N ARG A 410 13.30 -5.44 -0.18
CA ARG A 410 11.87 -5.66 -0.46
C ARG A 410 10.95 -5.10 0.63
N ARG A 411 11.55 -4.89 1.81
CA ARG A 411 11.00 -4.20 2.97
C ARG A 411 12.17 -3.46 3.63
N VAL A 412 12.21 -2.13 3.57
CA VAL A 412 13.21 -1.32 4.31
C VAL A 412 12.91 -1.39 5.81
N ASN A 413 11.67 -1.76 6.17
CA ASN A 413 11.17 -1.94 7.53
C ASN A 413 9.76 -2.59 7.50
N SER A 414 9.04 -2.58 8.63
CA SER A 414 7.63 -2.98 8.71
C SER A 414 6.64 -2.04 8.00
N LEU A 415 7.10 -0.88 7.49
CA LEU A 415 6.28 0.21 6.96
C LEU A 415 6.27 0.28 5.43
N ILE A 416 7.25 -0.30 4.74
CA ILE A 416 7.23 -0.41 3.28
C ILE A 416 6.01 -1.24 2.85
N GLY A 417 5.16 -0.63 2.04
CA GLY A 417 3.95 -1.24 1.50
C GLY A 417 2.67 -0.92 2.27
N GLN A 418 2.73 -0.12 3.34
CA GLN A 418 1.53 0.42 4.00
C GLN A 418 1.11 1.73 3.31
N GLN A 419 0.15 1.68 2.39
CA GLN A 419 -0.49 2.90 1.86
C GLN A 419 -1.67 3.39 2.74
N ALA A 420 -1.91 2.69 3.87
CA ALA A 420 -3.01 2.93 4.82
C ALA A 420 -4.42 2.85 4.20
N GLY A 421 -4.55 2.17 3.05
CA GLY A 421 -5.84 1.83 2.47
C GLY A 421 -5.71 1.27 1.07
N TRP A 422 -6.77 1.41 0.29
CA TRP A 422 -6.82 1.17 -1.15
C TRP A 422 -8.10 1.80 -1.70
N MET A 423 -8.14 1.96 -3.01
CA MET A 423 -9.34 2.38 -3.73
C MET A 423 -9.44 1.59 -5.04
N ALA A 424 -10.64 1.31 -5.50
CA ALA A 424 -10.84 0.55 -6.72
C ALA A 424 -12.26 0.75 -7.26
N SER A 425 -12.41 0.64 -8.57
CA SER A 425 -13.71 0.49 -9.23
C SER A 425 -14.30 -0.89 -8.96
N ARG A 426 -15.61 -1.03 -9.21
CA ARG A 426 -16.32 -2.31 -9.13
C ARG A 426 -15.64 -3.40 -9.97
N SER A 427 -15.31 -3.08 -11.22
CA SER A 427 -14.65 -4.01 -12.15
C SER A 427 -13.26 -4.45 -11.67
N GLN A 428 -12.46 -3.54 -11.10
CA GLN A 428 -11.17 -3.89 -10.50
C GLN A 428 -11.33 -4.82 -9.30
N ILE A 429 -12.32 -4.59 -8.43
CA ILE A 429 -12.59 -5.45 -7.26
C ILE A 429 -12.97 -6.87 -7.69
N LEU A 430 -13.80 -7.00 -8.73
CA LEU A 430 -14.13 -8.30 -9.31
C LEU A 430 -12.90 -9.00 -9.89
N TYR A 431 -12.08 -8.27 -10.65
CA TYR A 431 -10.81 -8.79 -11.16
C TYR A 431 -9.89 -9.27 -10.03
N PHE A 432 -9.82 -8.54 -8.92
CA PHE A 432 -9.05 -8.94 -7.75
C PHE A 432 -9.55 -10.26 -7.18
N HIS A 433 -10.87 -10.38 -7.06
CA HIS A 433 -11.49 -11.54 -6.47
C HIS A 433 -11.40 -12.79 -7.34
N GLU A 434 -11.54 -12.64 -8.65
CA GLU A 434 -11.62 -13.78 -9.57
C GLU A 434 -10.26 -14.19 -10.13
N HIS A 435 -9.30 -13.27 -10.21
CA HIS A 435 -8.08 -13.47 -11.01
C HIS A 435 -6.79 -13.10 -10.28
N ALA A 436 -6.72 -11.92 -9.66
CA ALA A 436 -5.44 -11.42 -9.17
C ALA A 436 -5.02 -11.99 -7.81
N CYS A 437 -5.96 -12.09 -6.87
CA CYS A 437 -5.68 -12.45 -5.48
C CYS A 437 -5.93 -13.94 -5.23
N PRO A 438 -4.92 -14.72 -4.82
CA PRO A 438 -5.12 -16.09 -4.36
C PRO A 438 -6.13 -16.15 -3.20
N GLY A 439 -7.13 -17.02 -3.30
CA GLY A 439 -8.21 -17.12 -2.31
C GLY A 439 -9.30 -16.07 -2.44
N GLY A 440 -9.24 -15.20 -3.45
CA GLY A 440 -10.18 -14.11 -3.69
C GLY A 440 -9.91 -12.87 -2.84
N PHE A 441 -10.53 -11.74 -3.18
CA PHE A 441 -10.35 -10.45 -2.50
C PHE A 441 -11.50 -10.13 -1.55
N LEU A 442 -12.71 -10.53 -1.91
CA LEU A 442 -13.92 -10.46 -1.09
C LEU A 442 -14.11 -11.75 -0.27
N PRO A 443 -14.79 -11.69 0.90
CA PRO A 443 -15.07 -12.85 1.72
C PRO A 443 -16.03 -13.84 1.04
N PRO A 444 -16.08 -15.11 1.48
CA PRO A 444 -15.43 -15.67 2.67
C PRO A 444 -13.92 -15.89 2.51
N PHE A 445 -13.16 -15.76 3.60
CA PHE A 445 -11.70 -15.97 3.61
C PHE A 445 -11.32 -17.31 4.25
N ASP A 446 -12.07 -18.35 3.88
CA ASP A 446 -11.99 -19.68 4.53
C ASP A 446 -11.12 -20.66 3.72
N GLY A 447 -10.53 -20.18 2.61
CA GLY A 447 -9.70 -20.99 1.73
C GLY A 447 -8.29 -21.26 2.29
N GLU A 448 -7.64 -22.32 1.81
CA GLU A 448 -6.26 -22.69 2.20
C GLU A 448 -5.24 -21.58 1.95
N GLU A 449 -5.51 -20.69 0.98
CA GLU A 449 -4.70 -19.50 0.68
C GLU A 449 -4.70 -18.47 1.81
N TRP A 450 -5.80 -18.43 2.56
CA TRP A 450 -6.00 -17.57 3.71
C TRP A 450 -5.56 -18.27 4.99
N TYR A 451 -4.24 -18.50 5.10
CA TYR A 451 -3.66 -19.10 6.29
C TYR A 451 -4.16 -18.35 7.54
N ASN A 452 -4.93 -19.05 8.38
CA ASN A 452 -5.47 -18.57 9.64
C ASN A 452 -6.41 -17.36 9.52
N ASP A 453 -7.20 -17.33 8.44
CA ASP A 453 -8.12 -16.25 8.06
C ASP A 453 -7.42 -14.88 7.97
N SER A 454 -6.08 -14.88 7.90
CA SER A 454 -5.17 -13.72 7.97
C SER A 454 -5.43 -12.76 9.14
N LEU A 455 -5.98 -13.25 10.25
CA LEU A 455 -6.21 -12.48 11.48
C LEU A 455 -5.21 -12.78 12.58
N GLN A 456 -4.40 -13.82 12.49
CA GLN A 456 -3.58 -14.26 13.63
C GLN A 456 -2.20 -13.57 13.75
N THR A 457 -1.81 -12.71 12.82
CA THR A 457 -0.57 -11.94 12.91
C THR A 457 -0.82 -10.61 13.63
N ARG A 458 -0.57 -10.57 14.95
CA ARG A 458 -0.76 -9.35 15.78
C ARG A 458 -0.13 -8.07 15.19
N ASN A 459 1.00 -8.19 14.50
CA ASN A 459 1.73 -7.07 13.88
C ASN A 459 1.65 -7.05 12.35
N GLY A 460 0.81 -7.91 11.76
CA GLY A 460 0.70 -8.04 10.31
C GLY A 460 -0.70 -7.73 9.80
N ALA A 461 -1.76 -8.00 10.58
CA ALA A 461 -3.12 -7.89 10.04
C ALA A 461 -3.57 -6.44 9.80
N VAL A 462 -3.12 -5.46 10.61
CA VAL A 462 -3.41 -4.04 10.35
C VAL A 462 -2.80 -3.68 9.01
N GLU A 463 -1.49 -3.80 8.91
CA GLU A 463 -0.73 -3.51 7.70
C GLU A 463 -1.24 -4.25 6.47
N PHE A 464 -1.65 -5.51 6.66
CA PHE A 464 -2.18 -6.37 5.62
C PHE A 464 -3.52 -5.88 5.07
N TRP A 465 -4.50 -5.63 5.95
CA TRP A 465 -5.86 -5.27 5.55
C TRP A 465 -6.06 -3.76 5.40
N SER A 466 -5.65 -2.99 6.42
CA SER A 466 -5.72 -1.53 6.43
C SER A 466 -4.65 -0.91 5.55
N GLY A 467 -3.41 -1.40 5.64
CA GLY A 467 -2.28 -0.86 4.88
C GLY A 467 -2.33 -1.15 3.38
N GLY A 468 -3.29 -1.95 2.91
CA GLY A 468 -3.38 -2.40 1.52
C GLY A 468 -2.30 -3.40 1.14
N TYR A 469 -1.48 -3.85 2.09
CA TYR A 469 -0.33 -4.71 1.83
C TYR A 469 -0.73 -6.06 1.21
N GLN A 470 -1.96 -6.53 1.44
CA GLN A 470 -2.53 -7.70 0.77
C GLN A 470 -2.47 -7.61 -0.77
N LEU A 471 -2.69 -6.42 -1.33
CA LEU A 471 -2.61 -6.19 -2.77
C LEU A 471 -1.19 -6.45 -3.30
N PHE A 472 -0.18 -6.01 -2.55
CA PHE A 472 1.21 -6.07 -3.00
C PHE A 472 1.91 -7.39 -2.63
N GLY A 473 1.68 -7.90 -1.41
CA GLY A 473 2.31 -9.14 -0.93
C GLY A 473 1.56 -10.43 -1.33
N ARG A 474 0.23 -10.39 -1.52
CA ARG A 474 -0.55 -11.60 -1.88
C ARG A 474 -1.12 -11.57 -3.28
N CYS A 475 -1.65 -10.43 -3.73
CA CYS A 475 -2.11 -10.29 -5.11
C CYS A 475 -0.98 -9.94 -6.08
N TYR A 476 0.24 -9.73 -5.56
CA TYR A 476 1.46 -9.48 -6.31
C TYR A 476 1.40 -8.25 -7.22
N PHE A 477 0.63 -7.24 -6.83
CA PHE A 477 0.63 -5.98 -7.56
C PHE A 477 1.96 -5.22 -7.33
N ASN A 478 2.48 -4.63 -8.40
CA ASN A 478 3.60 -3.72 -8.40
C ASN A 478 3.06 -2.28 -8.32
N ARG A 479 3.33 -1.65 -7.18
CA ARG A 479 2.91 -0.28 -6.91
C ARG A 479 3.79 0.69 -7.69
N ILE A 480 3.18 1.59 -8.48
CA ILE A 480 3.90 2.61 -9.24
C ILE A 480 3.56 4.04 -8.81
N LEU A 481 4.57 4.90 -8.76
CA LEU A 481 4.43 6.34 -8.49
C LEU A 481 4.94 7.13 -9.69
N SER A 482 4.12 7.98 -10.28
CA SER A 482 4.54 8.87 -11.35
C SER A 482 5.68 9.77 -10.88
N MET A 483 6.72 9.94 -11.70
CA MET A 483 7.78 10.91 -11.43
C MET A 483 7.43 12.32 -11.92
N ASN A 484 6.28 12.50 -12.60
CA ASN A 484 5.79 13.83 -12.93
C ASN A 484 5.34 14.55 -11.65
N PRO A 485 5.91 15.71 -11.28
CA PRO A 485 5.65 16.36 -9.99
C PRO A 485 4.17 16.63 -9.71
N LYS A 486 3.41 17.05 -10.73
CA LYS A 486 1.97 17.33 -10.59
C LYS A 486 1.17 16.06 -10.27
N ARG A 487 1.49 14.94 -10.93
CA ARG A 487 0.84 13.65 -10.64
C ARG A 487 1.34 13.04 -9.34
N PHE A 488 2.63 13.17 -9.05
CA PHE A 488 3.24 12.71 -7.81
C PHE A 488 2.58 13.36 -6.59
N SER A 489 2.31 14.67 -6.63
CA SER A 489 1.53 15.37 -5.59
C SER A 489 0.16 14.75 -5.33
N ARG A 490 -0.52 14.26 -6.37
CA ARG A 490 -1.82 13.57 -6.27
C ARG A 490 -1.69 12.12 -5.78
N GLN A 491 -0.48 11.62 -5.57
CA GLN A 491 -0.18 10.31 -4.97
C GLN A 491 0.30 10.41 -3.52
N LEU A 492 0.41 11.62 -2.96
CA LEU A 492 0.73 11.86 -1.57
C LEU A 492 -0.56 11.84 -0.74
N LEU A 493 -0.59 11.07 0.34
CA LEU A 493 -1.73 11.02 1.26
C LEU A 493 -1.33 11.62 2.60
N TYR A 494 -2.00 12.67 3.04
CA TYR A 494 -1.69 13.28 4.33
C TYR A 494 -2.10 12.35 5.48
N HIS A 495 -1.14 12.02 6.33
CA HIS A 495 -1.32 11.27 7.56
C HIS A 495 -1.62 12.25 8.72
N GLY A 496 -2.91 12.44 8.98
CA GLY A 496 -3.46 13.46 9.86
C GLY A 496 -2.99 13.41 11.30
N SER A 497 -2.64 12.22 11.81
CA SER A 497 -2.18 12.09 13.19
C SER A 497 -0.79 12.70 13.40
N ASN A 498 -0.01 12.85 12.33
CA ASN A 498 1.33 13.46 12.31
C ASN A 498 2.26 12.91 13.41
N ASN A 499 2.04 11.65 13.81
CA ASN A 499 2.64 11.05 14.99
C ASN A 499 3.97 10.35 14.69
N LYS A 500 4.30 10.14 13.41
CA LYS A 500 5.53 9.42 13.02
C LYS A 500 6.75 10.28 13.28
N GLN A 501 6.64 11.59 13.13
CA GLN A 501 7.67 12.54 13.54
C GLN A 501 8.18 12.36 14.98
N ARG A 502 7.35 11.79 15.88
CA ARG A 502 7.70 11.53 17.29
C ARG A 502 8.07 10.08 17.59
N THR A 503 7.63 9.14 16.75
CA THR A 503 7.70 7.70 17.03
C THR A 503 8.68 6.95 16.13
N VAL A 504 9.10 7.57 15.04
CA VAL A 504 10.06 7.02 14.07
C VAL A 504 11.40 7.73 14.24
N ASN A 505 12.49 6.99 14.04
CA ASN A 505 13.84 7.55 14.10
C ASN A 505 14.02 8.68 13.07
N THR A 506 14.65 9.77 13.49
CA THR A 506 14.82 10.99 12.68
C THR A 506 15.59 10.73 11.38
N ASN A 507 16.52 9.79 11.37
CA ASN A 507 17.30 9.41 10.18
C ASN A 507 16.50 8.71 9.07
N LYS A 508 15.23 8.36 9.34
CA LYS A 508 14.33 7.79 8.33
C LYS A 508 13.55 8.83 7.54
N PHE A 509 13.53 10.08 8.02
CA PHE A 509 12.78 11.13 7.34
C PHE A 509 13.57 11.66 6.16
N VAL A 510 12.90 11.79 5.02
CA VAL A 510 13.39 12.48 3.83
C VAL A 510 12.31 13.45 3.36
N ARG A 511 12.70 14.65 2.92
CA ARG A 511 11.76 15.58 2.28
C ARG A 511 11.28 14.97 0.98
N PHE A 512 9.99 15.12 0.64
CA PHE A 512 9.50 14.58 -0.63
C PHE A 512 10.17 15.21 -1.85
N SER A 513 10.52 16.50 -1.79
CA SER A 513 11.29 17.20 -2.84
C SER A 513 12.63 16.50 -3.09
N HIS A 514 13.33 16.12 -2.01
CA HIS A 514 14.59 15.38 -2.07
C HIS A 514 14.38 13.96 -2.57
N PHE A 515 13.41 13.22 -2.03
CA PHE A 515 13.14 11.84 -2.47
C PHE A 515 12.79 11.77 -3.97
N LEU A 516 11.93 12.68 -4.46
CA LEU A 516 11.64 12.78 -5.89
C LEU A 516 12.91 13.13 -6.68
N GLY A 517 13.74 14.06 -6.19
CA GLY A 517 15.03 14.36 -6.81
C GLY A 517 15.98 13.16 -6.85
N GLN A 518 16.00 12.31 -5.81
CA GLN A 518 16.78 11.07 -5.83
C GLN A 518 16.26 10.11 -6.90
N LEU A 519 14.94 10.01 -7.11
CA LEU A 519 14.38 9.21 -8.20
C LEU A 519 14.81 9.75 -9.57
N TYR A 520 14.91 11.07 -9.76
CA TYR A 520 15.43 11.65 -11.00
C TYR A 520 16.91 11.31 -11.24
N THR A 521 17.74 11.32 -10.20
CA THR A 521 19.13 10.83 -10.30
C THR A 521 19.18 9.35 -10.70
N VAL A 522 18.28 8.51 -10.17
CA VAL A 522 18.20 7.10 -10.58
C VAL A 522 17.73 6.98 -12.03
N LYS A 523 16.80 7.83 -12.50
CA LYS A 523 16.39 7.91 -13.91
C LYS A 523 17.55 8.29 -14.83
N GLU A 524 18.34 9.29 -14.47
CA GLU A 524 19.51 9.73 -15.25
C GLU A 524 20.51 8.57 -15.41
N ARG A 525 20.82 7.85 -14.33
CA ARG A 525 21.65 6.64 -14.36
C ARG A 525 21.05 5.53 -15.21
N ALA A 526 19.74 5.31 -15.12
CA ALA A 526 19.05 4.33 -15.95
C ALA A 526 19.23 4.63 -17.46
N ILE A 527 19.10 5.90 -17.83
CA ILE A 527 19.31 6.38 -19.21
C ILE A 527 20.77 6.22 -19.64
N GLN A 528 21.73 6.61 -18.80
CA GLN A 528 23.17 6.43 -19.06
C GLN A 528 23.51 4.95 -19.30
N SER A 529 22.95 4.07 -18.47
CA SER A 529 23.15 2.63 -18.61
C SER A 529 22.70 2.11 -19.98
N LEU A 530 21.56 2.60 -20.52
CA LEU A 530 21.10 2.23 -21.87
C LEU A 530 22.07 2.66 -22.97
N ASN A 531 22.81 3.75 -22.77
CA ASN A 531 23.81 4.22 -23.75
C ASN A 531 25.12 3.42 -23.71
N GLY A 532 25.27 2.48 -22.77
CA GLY A 532 26.54 1.77 -22.54
C GLY A 532 27.61 2.65 -21.91
N GLU A 533 27.21 3.78 -21.32
CA GLU A 533 28.08 4.67 -20.55
C GLU A 533 28.11 4.11 -19.12
N GLN A 534 29.21 3.45 -18.75
CA GLN A 534 29.51 3.00 -17.39
C GLN A 534 30.71 3.77 -16.83
#